data_AF-G7VT70-F1
#
_entry.id   AF-G7VT70-F1
#
_cell.length_a   1.000
_cell.length_b   1.000
_cell.length_c   1.000
_cell.angle_alpha   90.00
_cell.angle_beta   90.00
_cell.angle_gamma   90.00
#
_symmetry.space_group_name_H-M   'P 1'
#
loop_
_entity.id
_entity.type
_entity.pdbx_description
1 polymer ?
#
loop_
_entity_poly.entity_id
_entity_poly.type
_entity_poly.pdbx_seq_one_letter_code
_entity_poly.pdbx_strand_id
1 'polypeptide(L)'
;MRIKKVFNNNVALVEGPNRSEIIVIGKGLAYQKIPGENIDPSRIEKTFVMETNELSERLSTLLSEIPPKHLELTDQIIRYAVKDLNTSFSNNIYLALTDHISYAVTRSTQGLGLKNALLWEIQKFYPKEYHTAMHALHLIEKETGVKLPVDEAGFIAMHFVNGQQDGQEMEQTLMVTQMVQEILNIVTLHYGIELDEETLNYSRFVTHLKYFSYRTMRHESIPSEDDELYEQVIAKYPEAFACSEKVRAYLREEYQVETTEGEMVYFMLHIRRVTSRD
;
A
#
# COMPACT_ATOMS: atom_id res chain seq x y z
N MET A 1 20.80 25.36 -8.80
CA MET A 1 20.95 23.93 -9.14
C MET A 1 21.10 23.83 -10.66
N ARG A 2 22.07 23.05 -11.16
CA ARG A 2 22.43 23.02 -12.60
C ARG A 2 21.78 21.83 -13.29
N ILE A 3 21.18 22.05 -14.45
CA ILE A 3 20.49 21.01 -15.23
C ILE A 3 21.50 20.02 -15.81
N LYS A 4 21.31 18.72 -15.55
CA LYS A 4 21.97 17.63 -16.28
C LYS A 4 21.12 17.11 -17.44
N LYS A 5 19.80 16.99 -17.23
CA LYS A 5 18.85 16.51 -18.26
C LYS A 5 17.50 17.21 -18.09
N VAL A 6 16.89 17.62 -19.19
CA VAL A 6 15.49 18.09 -19.20
C VAL A 6 14.62 16.94 -19.68
N PHE A 7 13.61 16.57 -18.90
CA PHE A 7 12.64 15.54 -19.30
C PHE A 7 11.44 16.16 -19.99
N ASN A 8 10.94 17.29 -19.46
CA ASN A 8 9.87 18.08 -20.05
C ASN A 8 9.87 19.50 -19.45
N ASN A 9 8.86 20.33 -19.76
CA ASN A 9 8.76 21.71 -19.28
C ASN A 9 8.69 21.84 -17.75
N ASN A 10 8.30 20.78 -17.04
CA ASN A 10 8.01 20.78 -15.62
C ASN A 10 8.96 19.91 -14.80
N VAL A 11 9.78 19.07 -15.46
CA VAL A 11 10.62 18.05 -14.80
C VAL A 11 12.04 18.08 -15.38
N ALA A 12 13.03 18.15 -14.50
CA ALA A 12 14.44 18.10 -14.87
C ALA A 12 15.29 17.35 -13.84
N LEU A 13 16.36 16.72 -14.32
CA LEU A 13 17.46 16.22 -13.50
C LEU A 13 18.46 17.36 -13.29
N VAL A 14 18.74 17.67 -12.03
CA VAL A 14 19.73 18.67 -11.64
C VAL A 14 20.81 18.07 -10.77
N GLU A 15 21.97 18.70 -10.80
CA GLU A 15 23.04 18.46 -9.83
C GLU A 15 22.82 19.35 -8.60
N GLY A 16 22.66 18.71 -7.44
CA GLY A 16 22.46 19.30 -6.13
C GLY A 16 23.76 19.57 -5.35
N PRO A 17 23.64 20.03 -4.09
CA PRO A 17 24.78 20.13 -3.18
C PRO A 17 25.46 18.76 -3.03
N ASN A 18 26.80 18.71 -3.06
CA ASN A 18 27.63 17.51 -3.00
C ASN A 18 27.59 16.57 -4.23
N ARG A 19 27.28 17.09 -5.43
CA ARG A 19 27.16 16.29 -6.67
C ARG A 19 26.09 15.20 -6.62
N SER A 20 25.15 15.31 -5.69
CA SER A 20 23.96 14.47 -5.67
C SER A 20 23.13 14.77 -6.91
N GLU A 21 22.67 13.72 -7.58
CA GLU A 21 21.68 13.89 -8.63
C GLU A 21 20.30 13.99 -8.00
N ILE A 22 19.54 14.98 -8.45
CA ILE A 22 18.26 15.35 -7.87
C ILE A 22 17.25 15.57 -8.99
N ILE A 23 16.08 14.95 -8.90
CA ILE A 23 14.98 15.24 -9.82
C ILE A 23 14.12 16.34 -9.20
N VAL A 24 13.83 17.37 -9.99
CA VAL A 24 13.02 18.51 -9.56
C VAL A 24 11.78 18.61 -10.43
N ILE A 25 10.65 18.83 -9.77
CA ILE A 25 9.34 19.02 -10.38
C ILE A 25 8.81 20.40 -10.01
N GLY A 26 8.28 21.12 -10.99
CA GLY A 26 7.60 22.39 -10.77
C GLY A 26 7.00 22.95 -12.04
N LYS A 27 5.90 23.70 -11.93
CA LYS A 27 5.19 24.21 -13.11
C LYS A 27 6.05 25.17 -13.95
N GLY A 28 6.33 24.74 -15.18
CA GLY A 28 7.15 25.39 -16.19
C GLY A 28 8.63 25.51 -15.82
N LEU A 29 9.09 24.79 -14.79
CA LEU A 29 10.44 24.84 -14.22
C LEU A 29 11.56 24.80 -15.26
N ALA A 30 11.40 23.91 -16.24
CA ALA A 30 12.35 23.63 -17.30
C ALA A 30 11.85 24.08 -18.68
N TYR A 31 10.82 24.93 -18.73
CA TYR A 31 10.32 25.52 -19.97
C TYR A 31 11.43 26.31 -20.67
N GLN A 32 11.72 25.91 -21.91
CA GLN A 32 12.80 26.48 -22.75
C GLN A 32 14.21 26.40 -22.11
N LYS A 33 14.43 25.46 -21.19
CA LYS A 33 15.74 25.22 -20.58
C LYS A 33 16.51 24.11 -21.31
N ILE A 34 17.83 24.17 -21.25
CA ILE A 34 18.74 23.14 -21.80
C ILE A 34 19.72 22.63 -20.73
N PRO A 35 20.30 21.42 -20.91
CA PRO A 35 21.38 20.93 -20.06
C PRO A 35 22.50 21.95 -19.90
N GLY A 36 22.97 22.12 -18.67
CA GLY A 36 23.99 23.08 -18.29
C GLY A 36 23.46 24.40 -17.74
N GLU A 37 22.19 24.76 -18.00
CA GLU A 37 21.57 25.96 -17.41
C GLU A 37 21.22 25.79 -15.93
N ASN A 38 20.94 26.91 -15.25
CA ASN A 38 20.44 26.90 -13.88
C ASN A 38 18.91 26.90 -13.85
N ILE A 39 18.38 26.17 -12.87
CA ILE A 39 16.97 26.23 -12.49
C ILE A 39 16.80 27.21 -11.33
N ASP A 40 15.72 28.00 -11.39
CA ASP A 40 15.26 28.85 -10.30
C ASP A 40 14.69 27.99 -9.16
N PRO A 41 15.33 27.97 -7.97
CA PRO A 41 14.87 27.17 -6.84
C PRO A 41 13.47 27.53 -6.35
N SER A 42 13.00 28.76 -6.57
CA SER A 42 11.67 29.20 -6.14
C SER A 42 10.52 28.55 -6.92
N ARG A 43 10.84 28.03 -8.11
CA ARG A 43 9.88 27.32 -8.98
C ARG A 43 9.85 25.82 -8.73
N ILE A 44 10.74 25.31 -7.87
CA ILE A 44 10.75 23.91 -7.48
C ILE A 44 9.60 23.70 -6.49
N GLU A 45 8.63 22.90 -6.90
CA GLU A 45 7.54 22.48 -6.02
C GLU A 45 7.90 21.22 -5.26
N LYS A 46 8.71 20.35 -5.88
CA LYS A 46 9.17 19.11 -5.25
C LYS A 46 10.56 18.72 -5.73
N THR A 47 11.31 18.14 -4.80
CA THR A 47 12.69 17.70 -4.99
C THR A 47 12.80 16.25 -4.57
N PHE A 48 13.27 15.39 -5.46
CA PHE A 48 13.60 13.99 -5.18
C PHE A 48 15.11 13.89 -5.05
N VAL A 49 15.57 13.83 -3.81
CA VAL A 49 16.97 13.54 -3.49
C VAL A 49 17.14 12.04 -3.58
N MET A 50 18.01 11.59 -4.47
CA MET A 50 18.20 10.17 -4.73
C MET A 50 19.18 9.60 -3.70
N GLU A 51 18.65 8.79 -2.78
CA GLU A 51 19.44 8.19 -1.69
C GLU A 51 20.29 7.00 -2.17
N THR A 52 19.93 6.38 -3.29
CA THR A 52 20.65 5.24 -3.89
C THR A 52 20.77 5.35 -5.42
N ASN A 53 21.86 4.82 -5.98
CA ASN A 53 22.10 4.84 -7.43
C ASN A 53 21.08 4.01 -8.23
N GLU A 54 20.55 2.92 -7.65
CA GLU A 54 19.57 2.05 -8.32
C GLU A 54 18.23 2.75 -8.53
N LEU A 55 17.76 3.52 -7.55
CA LEU A 55 16.51 4.27 -7.66
C LEU A 55 16.62 5.38 -8.72
N SER A 56 17.82 5.97 -8.84
CA SER A 56 18.13 6.96 -9.88
C SER A 56 18.03 6.38 -11.29
N GLU A 57 18.59 5.19 -11.49
CA GLU A 57 18.53 4.51 -12.80
C GLU A 57 17.10 4.13 -13.16
N ARG A 58 16.34 3.49 -12.25
CA ARG A 58 14.93 3.12 -12.51
C ARG A 58 14.06 4.34 -12.82
N LEU A 59 14.20 5.41 -12.04
CA LEU A 59 13.43 6.63 -12.25
C LEU A 59 13.85 7.34 -13.55
N SER A 60 15.13 7.35 -13.89
CA SER A 60 15.63 7.92 -15.16
C SER A 60 15.12 7.15 -16.39
N THR A 61 15.03 5.82 -16.30
CA THR A 61 14.44 4.96 -17.34
C THR A 61 12.95 5.23 -17.48
N LEU A 62 12.20 5.20 -16.37
CA LEU A 62 10.77 5.48 -16.37
C LEU A 62 10.46 6.88 -16.92
N LEU A 63 11.24 7.90 -16.56
CA LEU A 63 11.09 9.25 -17.11
C LEU A 63 11.43 9.38 -18.60
N SER A 64 12.16 8.41 -19.17
CA SER A 64 12.48 8.38 -20.60
C SER A 64 11.42 7.63 -21.42
N GLU A 65 10.70 6.68 -20.80
CA GLU A 65 9.71 5.82 -21.46
C GLU A 65 8.26 6.29 -21.24
N ILE A 66 7.96 6.90 -20.09
CA ILE A 66 6.61 7.30 -19.71
C ILE A 66 6.31 8.73 -20.18
N PRO A 67 5.11 8.98 -20.74
CA PRO A 67 4.67 10.32 -21.08
C PRO A 67 4.79 11.28 -19.88
N PRO A 68 5.44 12.45 -20.03
CA PRO A 68 5.50 13.52 -19.02
C PRO A 68 4.19 13.80 -18.28
N LYS A 69 3.08 13.77 -19.02
CA LYS A 69 1.74 14.03 -18.50
C LYS A 69 1.30 13.00 -17.44
N HIS A 70 1.76 11.76 -17.51
CA HIS A 70 1.45 10.74 -16.52
C HIS A 70 2.18 11.00 -15.19
N LEU A 71 3.40 11.53 -15.23
CA LEU A 71 4.11 11.92 -14.00
C LEU A 71 3.42 13.10 -13.32
N GLU A 72 3.00 14.11 -14.09
CA GLU A 72 2.25 15.26 -13.56
C GLU A 72 0.91 14.85 -12.95
N LEU A 73 0.18 13.97 -13.64
CA LEU A 73 -1.06 13.38 -13.13
C LEU A 73 -0.82 12.60 -11.84
N THR A 74 0.26 11.82 -11.77
CA THR A 74 0.63 11.06 -10.58
C THR A 74 0.96 11.99 -9.41
N ASP A 75 1.70 13.08 -9.63
CA ASP A 75 1.96 14.08 -8.57
C ASP A 75 0.67 14.73 -8.09
N GLN A 76 -0.28 15.06 -8.98
CA GLN A 76 -1.59 15.58 -8.57
C GLN A 76 -2.37 14.59 -7.70
N ILE A 77 -2.40 13.32 -8.10
CA ILE A 77 -3.06 12.25 -7.34
C ILE A 77 -2.42 12.08 -5.96
N ILE A 78 -1.09 12.02 -5.88
CA ILE A 78 -0.38 11.85 -4.62
C ILE A 78 -0.61 13.06 -3.70
N ARG A 79 -0.57 14.29 -4.23
CA ARG A 79 -0.85 15.50 -3.44
C ARG A 79 -2.28 15.51 -2.89
N TYR A 80 -3.24 15.04 -3.67
CA TYR A 80 -4.61 14.86 -3.18
C TYR A 80 -4.64 13.81 -2.07
N ALA A 81 -4.04 12.64 -2.30
CA ALA A 81 -4.02 11.54 -1.34
C ALA A 81 -3.34 11.90 -0.01
N VAL A 82 -2.23 12.66 -0.04
CA VAL A 82 -1.55 13.18 1.16
C VAL A 82 -2.51 14.01 2.03
N LYS A 83 -3.33 14.85 1.39
CA LYS A 83 -4.30 15.70 2.10
C LYS A 83 -5.50 14.91 2.60
N ASP A 84 -6.06 14.04 1.76
CA ASP A 84 -7.27 13.27 2.05
C ASP A 84 -7.04 12.22 3.14
N LEU A 85 -5.89 11.55 3.09
CA LEU A 85 -5.50 10.51 4.04
C LEU A 85 -4.74 11.07 5.26
N ASN A 86 -4.39 12.35 5.25
CA ASN A 86 -3.61 13.02 6.30
C ASN A 86 -2.32 12.24 6.65
N THR A 87 -1.55 11.90 5.62
CA THR A 87 -0.32 11.08 5.73
C THR A 87 0.80 11.62 4.84
N SER A 88 2.03 11.22 5.13
CA SER A 88 3.13 11.29 4.16
C SER A 88 3.26 9.95 3.43
N PHE A 89 3.92 9.98 2.27
CA PHE A 89 4.31 8.77 1.54
C PHE A 89 5.81 8.77 1.30
N SER A 90 6.40 7.57 1.23
CA SER A 90 7.78 7.40 0.75
C SER A 90 7.91 7.84 -0.71
N ASN A 91 9.12 8.25 -1.13
CA ASN A 91 9.36 8.69 -2.51
C ASN A 91 9.12 7.57 -3.54
N ASN A 92 9.18 6.30 -3.12
CA ASN A 92 8.95 5.13 -3.97
C ASN A 92 7.54 5.08 -4.55
N ILE A 93 6.55 5.67 -3.88
CA ILE A 93 5.18 5.71 -4.39
C ILE A 93 5.09 6.42 -5.74
N TYR A 94 5.91 7.45 -5.97
CA TYR A 94 5.91 8.20 -7.23
C TYR A 94 6.34 7.30 -8.38
N LEU A 95 7.35 6.47 -8.16
CA LEU A 95 7.83 5.51 -9.16
C LEU A 95 6.75 4.47 -9.47
N ALA A 96 6.30 3.78 -8.43
CA ALA A 96 5.38 2.65 -8.55
C ALA A 96 4.01 3.08 -9.10
N LEU A 97 3.47 4.20 -8.62
CA LEU A 97 2.16 4.68 -9.07
C LEU A 97 2.22 5.29 -10.48
N THR A 98 3.33 5.93 -10.86
CA THR A 98 3.49 6.45 -12.24
C THR A 98 3.52 5.31 -13.25
N ASP A 99 4.28 4.26 -12.95
CA ASP A 99 4.34 3.06 -13.77
C ASP A 99 2.96 2.39 -13.88
N HIS A 100 2.29 2.18 -12.73
CA HIS A 100 0.96 1.60 -12.67
C HIS A 100 -0.07 2.40 -13.49
N ILE A 101 -0.16 3.73 -13.30
CA ILE A 101 -1.11 4.58 -14.03
C ILE A 101 -0.82 4.54 -15.53
N SER A 102 0.46 4.66 -15.91
CA SER A 102 0.86 4.65 -17.32
C SER A 102 0.46 3.34 -17.99
N TYR A 103 0.71 2.22 -17.31
CA TYR A 103 0.34 0.90 -17.79
C TYR A 103 -1.18 0.70 -17.83
N ALA A 104 -1.90 1.10 -16.78
CA ALA A 104 -3.36 0.98 -16.69
C ALA A 104 -4.07 1.76 -17.80
N VAL A 105 -3.65 3.01 -18.06
CA VAL A 105 -4.17 3.84 -19.15
C VAL A 105 -3.91 3.19 -20.50
N THR A 106 -2.65 2.81 -20.77
CA THR A 106 -2.25 2.17 -22.05
C THR A 106 -3.07 0.90 -22.29
N ARG A 107 -3.14 0.03 -21.30
CA ARG A 107 -3.88 -1.23 -21.38
C ARG A 107 -5.38 -1.01 -21.55
N SER A 108 -5.97 -0.04 -20.86
CA SER A 108 -7.39 0.28 -21.00
C SER A 108 -7.74 0.80 -22.40
N THR A 109 -6.86 1.57 -23.05
CA THR A 109 -7.08 1.98 -24.46
C THR A 109 -7.07 0.81 -25.45
N GLN A 110 -6.47 -0.32 -25.06
CA GLN A 110 -6.46 -1.56 -25.84
C GLN A 110 -7.66 -2.48 -25.51
N GLY A 111 -8.56 -2.06 -24.62
CA GLY A 111 -9.72 -2.85 -24.18
C GLY A 111 -9.39 -3.96 -23.18
N LEU A 112 -8.20 -3.95 -22.58
CA LEU A 112 -7.70 -5.01 -21.70
C LEU A 112 -7.87 -4.66 -20.21
N GLY A 113 -9.10 -4.44 -19.75
CA GLY A 113 -9.35 -4.16 -18.32
C GLY A 113 -8.88 -5.32 -17.41
N LEU A 114 -8.27 -5.00 -16.27
CA LEU A 114 -7.96 -6.00 -15.25
C LEU A 114 -9.06 -6.12 -14.22
N LYS A 115 -9.19 -7.32 -13.67
CA LYS A 115 -10.02 -7.59 -12.50
C LYS A 115 -9.19 -7.65 -11.25
N ASN A 116 -9.71 -7.05 -10.19
CA ASN A 116 -9.09 -7.11 -8.87
C ASN A 116 -9.87 -8.12 -8.02
N ALA A 117 -9.25 -9.28 -7.79
CA ALA A 117 -9.86 -10.37 -7.03
C ALA A 117 -10.13 -10.00 -5.57
N LEU A 118 -9.42 -9.01 -5.03
CA LEU A 118 -9.53 -8.54 -3.65
C LEU A 118 -10.28 -7.20 -3.54
N LEU A 119 -11.00 -6.79 -4.59
CA LEU A 119 -11.63 -5.46 -4.64
C LEU A 119 -12.60 -5.24 -3.47
N TRP A 120 -13.32 -6.27 -3.05
CA TRP A 120 -14.28 -6.18 -1.95
C TRP A 120 -13.56 -6.05 -0.61
N GLU A 121 -12.51 -6.85 -0.39
CA GLU A 121 -11.66 -6.81 0.79
C GLU A 121 -10.94 -5.47 0.92
N ILE A 122 -10.45 -4.92 -0.20
CA ILE A 122 -9.77 -3.62 -0.22
C ILE A 122 -10.75 -2.50 0.18
N GLN A 123 -11.96 -2.49 -0.37
CA GLN A 123 -13.01 -1.52 0.00
C GLN A 123 -13.31 -1.57 1.50
N LYS A 124 -13.36 -2.78 2.04
CA LYS A 124 -13.71 -3.04 3.42
C LYS A 124 -12.58 -2.72 4.40
N PHE A 125 -11.36 -3.14 4.09
CA PHE A 125 -10.22 -3.00 4.99
C PHE A 125 -9.52 -1.64 4.85
N TYR A 126 -9.59 -1.01 3.68
CA TYR A 126 -8.94 0.27 3.39
C TYR A 126 -9.94 1.26 2.76
N PRO A 127 -11.08 1.55 3.45
CA PRO A 127 -12.16 2.34 2.87
C PRO A 127 -11.74 3.77 2.53
N LYS A 128 -10.82 4.35 3.30
CA LYS A 128 -10.29 5.70 3.06
C LYS A 128 -9.42 5.71 1.81
N GLU A 129 -8.46 4.79 1.72
CA GLU A 129 -7.55 4.66 0.59
C GLU A 129 -8.32 4.34 -0.70
N TYR A 130 -9.34 3.49 -0.62
CA TYR A 130 -10.23 3.20 -1.73
C TYR A 130 -11.03 4.43 -2.19
N HIS A 131 -11.61 5.19 -1.26
CA HIS A 131 -12.31 6.43 -1.60
C HIS A 131 -11.37 7.45 -2.27
N THR A 132 -10.16 7.62 -1.74
CA THR A 132 -9.13 8.46 -2.35
C THR A 132 -8.76 7.94 -3.75
N ALA A 133 -8.67 6.63 -3.95
CA ALA A 133 -8.35 6.00 -5.23
C ALA A 133 -9.47 6.19 -6.26
N MET A 134 -10.73 6.19 -5.84
CA MET A 134 -11.86 6.54 -6.71
C MET A 134 -11.75 7.98 -7.23
N HIS A 135 -11.32 8.93 -6.38
CA HIS A 135 -11.02 10.28 -6.83
C HIS A 135 -9.83 10.31 -7.81
N ALA A 136 -8.82 9.46 -7.61
CA ALA A 136 -7.73 9.31 -8.56
C ALA A 136 -8.21 8.84 -9.94
N LEU A 137 -9.16 7.90 -10.01
CA LEU A 137 -9.76 7.48 -11.30
C LEU A 137 -10.44 8.65 -12.02
N HIS A 138 -11.12 9.53 -11.29
CA HIS A 138 -11.75 10.72 -11.87
C HIS A 138 -10.71 11.69 -12.44
N LEU A 139 -9.59 11.90 -11.74
CA LEU A 139 -8.48 12.72 -12.25
C LEU A 139 -7.85 12.09 -13.51
N ILE A 140 -7.69 10.77 -13.54
CA ILE A 140 -7.17 10.06 -14.70
C ILE A 140 -8.09 10.23 -15.90
N GLU A 141 -9.40 10.01 -15.73
CA GLU A 141 -10.40 10.19 -16.81
C GLU A 141 -10.39 11.63 -17.33
N LYS A 142 -10.33 12.63 -16.44
CA LYS A 142 -10.29 14.05 -16.81
C LYS A 142 -9.05 14.40 -17.63
N GLU A 143 -7.88 13.92 -17.23
CA GLU A 143 -6.62 14.30 -17.88
C GLU A 143 -6.31 13.49 -19.14
N THR A 144 -6.70 12.22 -19.17
CA THR A 144 -6.37 11.29 -20.27
C THR A 144 -7.52 11.04 -21.24
N GLY A 145 -8.75 11.30 -20.82
CA GLY A 145 -9.97 10.89 -21.54
C GLY A 145 -10.29 9.39 -21.43
N VAL A 146 -9.49 8.63 -20.68
CA VAL A 146 -9.63 7.17 -20.54
C VAL A 146 -10.36 6.85 -19.24
N LYS A 147 -11.51 6.19 -19.36
CA LYS A 147 -12.28 5.71 -18.22
C LYS A 147 -11.78 4.35 -17.76
N LEU A 148 -11.00 4.35 -16.68
CA LEU A 148 -10.52 3.13 -16.05
C LEU A 148 -11.65 2.38 -15.31
N PRO A 149 -11.60 1.04 -15.26
CA PRO A 149 -12.57 0.27 -14.49
C PRO A 149 -12.37 0.48 -12.98
N VAL A 150 -13.43 0.25 -12.21
CA VAL A 150 -13.43 0.36 -10.74
C VAL A 150 -12.38 -0.52 -10.06
N ASP A 151 -12.02 -1.63 -10.71
CA ASP A 151 -10.95 -2.53 -10.29
C ASP A 151 -9.59 -1.79 -10.11
N GLU A 152 -9.31 -0.75 -10.91
CA GLU A 152 -8.10 0.07 -10.78
C GLU A 152 -8.07 0.91 -9.50
N ALA A 153 -9.24 1.29 -8.97
CA ALA A 153 -9.28 1.95 -7.66
C ALA A 153 -8.77 1.02 -6.55
N GLY A 154 -9.03 -0.29 -6.67
CA GLY A 154 -8.46 -1.27 -5.76
C GLY A 154 -6.92 -1.30 -5.82
N PHE A 155 -6.34 -1.32 -7.04
CA PHE A 155 -4.87 -1.33 -7.17
C PHE A 155 -4.23 -0.01 -6.71
N ILE A 156 -4.82 1.14 -7.04
CA ILE A 156 -4.34 2.45 -6.61
C ILE A 156 -4.44 2.59 -5.08
N ALA A 157 -5.53 2.12 -4.46
CA ALA A 157 -5.68 2.12 -3.01
C ALA A 157 -4.52 1.37 -2.33
N MET A 158 -4.15 0.22 -2.88
CA MET A 158 -3.03 -0.57 -2.35
C MET A 158 -1.68 0.11 -2.56
N HIS A 159 -1.47 0.87 -3.65
CA HIS A 159 -0.30 1.75 -3.77
C HIS A 159 -0.25 2.81 -2.65
N PHE A 160 -1.41 3.35 -2.23
CA PHE A 160 -1.45 4.27 -1.07
C PHE A 160 -1.11 3.55 0.23
N VAL A 161 -1.68 2.37 0.49
CA VAL A 161 -1.36 1.57 1.69
C VAL A 161 0.13 1.27 1.77
N ASN A 162 0.75 0.82 0.67
CA ASN A 162 2.20 0.57 0.63
C ASN A 162 3.00 1.84 0.83
N GLY A 163 2.59 2.93 0.21
CA GLY A 163 3.31 4.20 0.29
C GLY A 163 3.36 4.76 1.71
N GLN A 164 2.35 4.46 2.55
CA GLN A 164 2.30 4.86 3.97
C GLN A 164 3.28 4.04 4.83
N GLN A 165 3.61 2.82 4.41
CA GLN A 165 4.47 1.91 5.16
C GLN A 165 5.84 1.87 4.49
N ASP A 166 6.77 2.71 4.98
CA ASP A 166 8.12 2.91 4.44
C ASP A 166 8.78 1.65 3.85
N GLY A 167 8.68 1.49 2.53
CA GLY A 167 9.40 0.47 1.77
C GLY A 167 8.72 -0.90 1.62
N GLN A 168 7.42 -1.04 1.93
CA GLN A 168 6.73 -2.31 1.68
C GLN A 168 6.39 -2.54 0.21
N GLU A 169 6.49 -3.80 -0.20
CA GLU A 169 6.14 -4.24 -1.54
C GLU A 169 4.62 -4.45 -1.68
N MET A 170 4.10 -4.14 -2.86
CA MET A 170 2.68 -4.33 -3.19
C MET A 170 2.20 -5.76 -3.01
N GLU A 171 3.05 -6.72 -3.36
CA GLU A 171 2.77 -8.14 -3.19
C GLU A 171 2.52 -8.47 -1.71
N GLN A 172 3.34 -7.94 -0.80
CA GLN A 172 3.20 -8.16 0.63
C GLN A 172 1.84 -7.64 1.16
N THR A 173 1.43 -6.44 0.78
CA THR A 173 0.16 -5.87 1.26
C THR A 173 -1.05 -6.62 0.70
N LEU A 174 -0.97 -7.15 -0.52
CA LEU A 174 -1.99 -8.04 -1.08
C LEU A 174 -2.03 -9.38 -0.31
N MET A 175 -0.88 -9.99 -0.03
CA MET A 175 -0.80 -11.22 0.78
C MET A 175 -1.38 -11.02 2.17
N VAL A 176 -1.08 -9.89 2.82
CA VAL A 176 -1.64 -9.55 4.14
C VAL A 176 -3.16 -9.40 4.06
N THR A 177 -3.67 -8.73 3.02
CA THR A 177 -5.11 -8.55 2.81
C THR A 177 -5.83 -9.89 2.65
N GLN A 178 -5.23 -10.80 1.86
CA GLN A 178 -5.75 -12.16 1.68
C GLN A 178 -5.69 -12.97 2.98
N MET A 179 -4.58 -12.93 3.70
CA MET A 179 -4.43 -13.65 4.98
C MET A 179 -5.48 -13.20 6.00
N VAL A 180 -5.71 -11.89 6.12
CA VAL A 180 -6.75 -11.34 7.01
C VAL A 180 -8.13 -11.89 6.62
N GLN A 181 -8.45 -11.91 5.32
CA GLN A 181 -9.73 -12.43 4.84
C GLN A 181 -9.91 -13.92 5.15
N GLU A 182 -8.89 -14.75 4.92
CA GLU A 182 -8.98 -16.18 5.20
C GLU A 182 -9.07 -16.49 6.70
N ILE A 183 -8.37 -15.73 7.54
CA ILE A 183 -8.51 -15.88 8.98
C ILE A 183 -9.94 -15.53 9.43
N LEU A 184 -10.52 -14.45 8.89
CA LEU A 184 -11.92 -14.11 9.16
C LEU A 184 -12.88 -15.21 8.70
N ASN A 185 -12.64 -15.82 7.53
CA ASN A 185 -13.42 -16.95 7.02
C ASN A 185 -13.34 -18.16 7.94
N ILE A 186 -12.15 -18.49 8.45
CA ILE A 186 -11.98 -19.59 9.41
C ILE A 186 -12.79 -19.32 10.68
N VAL A 187 -12.77 -18.09 11.18
CA VAL A 187 -13.53 -17.70 12.39
C VAL A 187 -15.04 -17.78 12.14
N THR A 188 -15.55 -17.20 11.06
CA THR A 188 -16.99 -17.22 10.74
C THR A 188 -17.50 -18.64 10.54
N LEU A 189 -16.77 -19.48 9.81
CA LEU A 189 -17.12 -20.89 9.59
C LEU A 189 -17.01 -21.73 10.86
N HIS A 190 -16.01 -21.48 11.72
CA HIS A 190 -15.87 -22.21 12.97
C HIS A 190 -17.05 -21.97 13.91
N TYR A 191 -17.46 -20.71 14.07
CA TYR A 191 -18.52 -20.32 15.00
C TYR A 191 -19.92 -20.36 14.38
N GLY A 192 -20.03 -20.50 13.05
CA GLY A 192 -21.31 -20.44 12.35
C GLY A 192 -22.02 -19.09 12.50
N ILE A 193 -21.25 -18.00 12.52
CA ILE A 193 -21.76 -16.63 12.69
C ILE A 193 -21.26 -15.71 11.58
N GLU A 194 -22.02 -14.66 11.32
CA GLU A 194 -21.52 -13.46 10.63
C GLU A 194 -20.95 -12.51 11.68
N LEU A 195 -19.77 -11.96 11.42
CA LEU A 195 -19.15 -10.97 12.29
C LEU A 195 -19.74 -9.59 11.96
N ASP A 196 -20.13 -8.84 12.98
CA ASP A 196 -20.65 -7.48 12.80
C ASP A 196 -19.51 -6.50 12.53
N GLU A 197 -19.42 -6.08 11.26
CA GLU A 197 -18.36 -5.25 10.73
C GLU A 197 -18.40 -3.79 11.22
N GLU A 198 -19.54 -3.34 11.77
CA GLU A 198 -19.69 -1.99 12.30
C GLU A 198 -19.19 -1.88 13.75
N THR A 199 -18.91 -3.02 14.40
CA THR A 199 -18.48 -3.03 15.80
C THR A 199 -17.00 -2.63 15.96
N LEU A 200 -16.73 -1.99 17.09
CA LEU A 200 -15.35 -1.67 17.48
C LEU A 200 -14.51 -2.93 17.72
N ASN A 201 -15.13 -4.03 18.17
CA ASN A 201 -14.44 -5.31 18.35
C ASN A 201 -13.97 -5.89 17.02
N TYR A 202 -14.81 -5.83 15.98
CA TYR A 202 -14.43 -6.23 14.64
C TYR A 202 -13.31 -5.37 14.07
N SER A 203 -13.45 -4.04 14.14
CA SER A 203 -12.41 -3.11 13.68
C SER A 203 -11.06 -3.38 14.35
N ARG A 204 -11.03 -3.54 15.68
CA ARG A 204 -9.82 -3.90 16.42
C ARG A 204 -9.26 -5.24 15.99
N PHE A 205 -10.12 -6.25 15.81
CA PHE A 205 -9.68 -7.57 15.38
C PHE A 205 -8.99 -7.52 14.02
N VAL A 206 -9.59 -6.87 13.02
CA VAL A 206 -9.00 -6.68 11.69
C VAL A 206 -7.68 -5.92 11.77
N THR A 207 -7.60 -4.84 12.54
CA THR A 207 -6.35 -4.09 12.73
C THR A 207 -5.25 -5.00 13.31
N HIS A 208 -5.57 -5.81 14.31
CA HIS A 208 -4.62 -6.72 14.91
C HIS A 208 -4.19 -7.85 13.97
N LEU A 209 -5.11 -8.35 13.14
CA LEU A 209 -4.76 -9.31 12.10
C LEU A 209 -3.80 -8.71 11.08
N LYS A 210 -4.03 -7.47 10.62
CA LYS A 210 -3.09 -6.79 9.72
C LYS A 210 -1.69 -6.72 10.33
N TYR A 211 -1.56 -6.27 11.58
CA TYR A 211 -0.26 -6.21 12.26
C TYR A 211 0.39 -7.58 12.43
N PHE A 212 -0.40 -8.58 12.81
CA PHE A 212 0.07 -9.96 12.91
C PHE A 212 0.58 -10.46 11.54
N SER A 213 -0.23 -10.36 10.49
CA SER A 213 0.12 -10.76 9.13
C SER A 213 1.38 -10.04 8.61
N TYR A 214 1.52 -8.74 8.86
CA TYR A 214 2.74 -8.01 8.49
C TYR A 214 3.98 -8.54 9.20
N ARG A 215 3.91 -8.74 10.51
CA ARG A 215 5.03 -9.28 11.30
C ARG A 215 5.39 -10.70 10.85
N THR A 216 4.38 -11.53 10.63
CA THR A 216 4.51 -12.89 10.12
C THR A 216 5.25 -12.92 8.78
N MET A 217 4.86 -12.08 7.83
CA MET A 217 5.50 -11.97 6.51
C MET A 217 6.94 -11.46 6.58
N ARG A 218 7.30 -10.74 7.65
CA ARG A 218 8.67 -10.26 7.90
C ARG A 218 9.50 -11.21 8.77
N HIS A 219 8.90 -12.32 9.20
CA HIS A 219 9.50 -13.28 10.14
C HIS A 219 9.93 -12.62 11.46
N GLU A 220 9.20 -11.59 11.88
CA GLU A 220 9.40 -10.88 13.14
C GLU A 220 8.62 -11.59 14.25
N SER A 221 9.19 -12.66 14.81
CA SER A 221 8.61 -13.39 15.94
C SER A 221 8.66 -12.57 17.23
N ILE A 222 7.57 -12.56 18.00
CA ILE A 222 7.63 -12.12 19.40
C ILE A 222 8.14 -13.29 20.25
N PRO A 223 9.21 -13.12 21.03
CA PRO A 223 9.64 -14.11 22.01
C PRO A 223 8.48 -14.43 22.97
N SER A 224 8.18 -15.72 23.14
CA SER A 224 7.22 -16.19 24.15
C SER A 224 7.91 -16.24 25.51
N GLU A 225 7.41 -15.52 26.51
CA GLU A 225 7.98 -15.51 27.86
C GLU A 225 7.08 -16.16 28.93
N ASP A 226 5.83 -16.56 28.64
CA ASP A 226 4.89 -17.06 29.66
C ASP A 226 3.97 -18.21 29.17
N ASP A 227 4.44 -19.46 29.32
CA ASP A 227 3.67 -20.69 29.04
C ASP A 227 2.45 -20.82 29.99
N GLU A 228 2.53 -20.26 31.22
CA GLU A 228 1.47 -20.36 32.23
C GLU A 228 0.18 -19.62 31.84
N LEU A 229 0.30 -18.49 31.12
CA LEU A 229 -0.85 -17.74 30.62
C LEU A 229 -1.57 -18.50 29.51
N TYR A 230 -0.81 -19.24 28.68
CA TYR A 230 -1.38 -20.00 27.57
C TYR A 230 -2.29 -21.12 28.06
N GLU A 231 -1.83 -21.92 29.04
CA GLU A 231 -2.65 -22.99 29.63
C GLU A 231 -3.94 -22.46 30.26
N GLN A 232 -3.87 -21.33 30.97
CA GLN A 232 -5.05 -20.69 31.58
C GLN A 232 -6.08 -20.23 30.54
N VAL A 233 -5.61 -19.66 29.42
CA VAL A 233 -6.48 -19.15 28.35
C VAL A 233 -7.16 -20.31 27.61
N ILE A 234 -6.44 -21.41 27.35
CA ILE A 234 -7.02 -22.63 26.77
C ILE A 234 -8.12 -23.19 27.66
N ALA A 235 -7.82 -23.35 28.96
CA ALA A 235 -8.79 -23.89 29.93
C ALA A 235 -10.05 -23.02 30.02
N LYS A 236 -9.89 -21.70 29.90
CA LYS A 236 -11.01 -20.74 29.99
C LYS A 236 -11.82 -20.60 28.70
N TYR A 237 -11.18 -20.74 27.53
CA TYR A 237 -11.82 -20.52 26.23
C TYR A 237 -11.52 -21.66 25.23
N PRO A 238 -12.02 -22.89 25.49
CA PRO A 238 -11.70 -24.07 24.69
C PRO A 238 -12.17 -23.96 23.22
N GLU A 239 -13.27 -23.26 22.97
CA GLU A 239 -13.77 -23.03 21.60
C GLU A 239 -12.90 -22.03 20.83
N ALA A 240 -12.44 -20.96 21.49
CA ALA A 240 -11.48 -20.03 20.91
C ALA A 240 -10.17 -20.75 20.57
N PHE A 241 -9.68 -21.59 21.47
CA PHE A 241 -8.51 -22.43 21.22
C PHE A 241 -8.70 -23.32 19.97
N ALA A 242 -9.80 -24.06 19.88
CA ALA A 242 -10.07 -24.90 18.72
C ALA A 242 -10.15 -24.10 17.40
N CYS A 243 -10.63 -22.86 17.44
CA CYS A 243 -10.61 -21.96 16.28
C CYS A 243 -9.18 -21.49 15.96
N SER A 244 -8.41 -21.14 16.98
CA SER A 244 -7.02 -20.71 16.83
C SER A 244 -6.16 -21.82 16.23
N GLU A 245 -6.36 -23.09 16.63
CA GLU A 245 -5.67 -24.23 16.04
C GLU A 245 -5.89 -24.38 14.53
N LYS A 246 -7.11 -24.10 14.05
CA LYS A 246 -7.39 -24.10 12.60
C LYS A 246 -6.63 -22.99 11.87
N VAL A 247 -6.53 -21.82 12.48
CA VAL A 247 -5.75 -20.70 11.93
C VAL A 247 -4.27 -21.02 11.93
N ARG A 248 -3.75 -21.64 13.00
CA ARG A 248 -2.36 -22.10 13.06
C ARG A 248 -2.04 -23.12 11.97
N ALA A 249 -2.95 -24.07 11.73
CA ALA A 249 -2.80 -25.04 10.64
C ALA A 249 -2.78 -24.35 9.26
N TYR A 250 -3.72 -23.44 9.01
CA TYR A 250 -3.76 -22.64 7.78
C TYR A 250 -2.47 -21.85 7.54
N LEU A 251 -1.95 -21.16 8.56
CA LEU A 251 -0.72 -20.38 8.46
C LEU A 251 0.51 -21.25 8.17
N ARG A 252 0.56 -22.45 8.75
CA ARG A 252 1.62 -23.43 8.48
C ARG A 252 1.54 -23.98 7.06
N GLU A 253 0.34 -24.31 6.59
CA GLU A 253 0.14 -24.93 5.26
C GLU A 253 0.36 -23.94 4.11
N GLU A 254 -0.22 -22.74 4.20
CA GLU A 254 -0.20 -21.77 3.10
C GLU A 254 1.04 -20.87 3.10
N TYR A 255 1.58 -20.55 4.27
CA TYR A 255 2.66 -19.57 4.41
C TYR A 255 3.94 -20.14 5.05
N GLN A 256 3.94 -21.41 5.47
CA GLN A 256 5.08 -22.05 6.16
C GLN A 256 5.50 -21.30 7.43
N VAL A 257 4.53 -20.69 8.11
CA VAL A 257 4.75 -19.90 9.33
C VAL A 257 4.41 -20.73 10.55
N GLU A 258 5.33 -20.73 11.53
CA GLU A 258 5.07 -21.22 12.88
C GLU A 258 4.69 -20.06 13.80
N THR A 259 3.57 -20.18 14.51
CA THR A 259 3.08 -19.19 15.48
C THR A 259 3.51 -19.56 16.89
N THR A 260 3.88 -18.57 17.70
CA THR A 260 4.23 -18.81 19.11
C THR A 260 2.98 -18.94 19.99
N GLU A 261 3.11 -19.55 21.17
CA GLU A 261 2.01 -19.66 22.13
C GLU A 261 1.47 -18.30 22.58
N GLY A 262 2.35 -17.31 22.79
CA GLY A 262 1.95 -15.93 23.08
C GLY A 262 1.09 -15.30 21.98
N GLU A 263 1.41 -15.57 20.71
CA GLU A 263 0.58 -15.11 19.57
C GLU A 263 -0.79 -15.80 19.58
N MET A 264 -0.83 -17.08 19.93
CA MET A 264 -2.07 -17.85 20.04
C MET A 264 -2.94 -17.37 21.21
N VAL A 265 -2.36 -17.03 22.36
CA VAL A 265 -3.09 -16.37 23.47
C VAL A 265 -3.77 -15.11 22.98
N TYR A 266 -2.98 -14.24 22.33
CA TYR A 266 -3.48 -12.97 21.85
C TYR A 266 -4.63 -13.17 20.86
N PHE A 267 -4.48 -14.11 19.93
CA PHE A 267 -5.49 -14.43 18.93
C PHE A 267 -6.77 -15.02 19.56
N MET A 268 -6.65 -15.95 20.51
CA MET A 268 -7.79 -16.51 21.26
C MET A 268 -8.61 -15.41 21.96
N LEU A 269 -7.95 -14.44 22.59
CA LEU A 269 -8.63 -13.33 23.27
C LEU A 269 -9.39 -12.42 22.30
N HIS A 270 -8.86 -12.20 21.09
CA HIS A 270 -9.53 -11.40 20.07
C HIS A 270 -10.69 -12.13 19.41
N ILE A 271 -10.52 -13.42 19.10
CA ILE A 271 -11.63 -14.29 18.66
C ILE A 271 -12.75 -14.21 19.70
N ARG A 272 -12.43 -14.42 20.98
CA ARG A 272 -13.45 -14.42 22.03
C ARG A 272 -14.22 -13.09 22.06
N ARG A 273 -13.55 -11.94 21.92
CA ARG A 273 -14.18 -10.61 21.93
C ARG A 273 -15.03 -10.32 20.71
N VAL A 274 -14.64 -10.81 19.52
CA VAL A 274 -15.39 -10.57 18.28
C VAL A 274 -16.56 -11.54 18.14
N THR A 275 -16.49 -12.72 18.77
CA THR A 275 -17.58 -13.71 18.75
C THR A 275 -18.49 -13.65 19.98
N SER A 276 -18.09 -12.95 21.05
CA SER A 276 -18.96 -12.68 22.20
C SER A 276 -20.02 -11.64 21.85
N ARG A 277 -21.28 -12.05 21.89
CA ARG A 277 -22.45 -11.15 21.89
C ARG A 277 -22.63 -10.60 23.30
N ASP A 278 -21.91 -9.55 23.65
CA ASP A 278 -22.24 -8.70 24.81
C ASP A 278 -23.02 -7.47 24.33
#